data_AF-A0A2A6BQM7-F1
#
_entry.id   AF-A0A2A6BQM7-F1
#
_cell.length_a   1.000
_cell.length_b   1.000
_cell.length_c   1.000
_cell.angle_alpha   90.00
_cell.angle_beta   90.00
_cell.angle_gamma   90.00
#
_symmetry.space_group_name_H-M   'P 1'
#
loop_
_entity.id
_entity.type
_entity.pdbx_description
1 polymer ?
#
loop_
_entity_poly.entity_id
_entity_poly.type
_entity_poly.pdbx_seq_one_letter_code
_entity_poly.pdbx_strand_id
1 'polypeptide(L)'
;MVTQYQNDWEDPRLSVSGFVTDYIIWRLAIDEIEWLGVPTMITDTGVEHDGMRKICEMTEVQSAGEWCNIAFSLFFPNLHPSEMEYSYLIFAISFAGAKSVEQAKKGKWIEVEWIRSYTSHYIYAGIRASWETTNQSWAGFMRYCRLAVCRLAFHATSERENISEEAAHANRHAQLA
;
A
#
# COMPACT_ATOMS: atom_id res chain seq x y z
N MET A 1 -31.15 4.33 -8.75
CA MET A 1 -30.80 2.99 -9.31
C MET A 1 -29.36 2.74 -8.94
N VAL A 2 -29.05 1.65 -8.25
CA VAL A 2 -27.66 1.26 -7.99
C VAL A 2 -27.15 0.59 -9.26
N THR A 3 -26.16 1.20 -9.92
CA THR A 3 -25.48 0.58 -11.04
C THR A 3 -24.75 -0.65 -10.52
N GLN A 4 -25.19 -1.84 -10.92
CA GLN A 4 -24.51 -3.08 -10.58
C GLN A 4 -23.47 -3.36 -11.65
N TYR A 5 -22.20 -3.21 -11.30
CA TYR A 5 -21.08 -3.58 -12.17
C TYR A 5 -20.90 -5.10 -12.15
N GLN A 6 -20.47 -5.68 -13.29
CA GLN A 6 -20.18 -7.11 -13.36
C GLN A 6 -19.01 -7.46 -12.43
N ASN A 7 -18.00 -6.60 -12.40
CA ASN A 7 -16.86 -6.70 -11.50
C ASN A 7 -16.72 -5.41 -10.66
N ASP A 8 -16.34 -5.51 -9.39
CA ASP A 8 -16.27 -4.34 -8.50
C ASP A 8 -15.14 -3.35 -8.87
N TRP A 9 -14.09 -3.82 -9.55
CA TRP A 9 -13.03 -2.98 -10.12
C TRP A 9 -13.45 -2.16 -11.33
N GLU A 10 -14.70 -2.28 -11.78
CA GLU A 10 -15.30 -1.40 -12.79
C GLU A 10 -16.12 -0.26 -12.16
N ASP A 11 -16.36 -0.29 -10.85
CA ASP A 11 -16.98 0.82 -10.15
C ASP A 11 -16.04 2.05 -10.16
N PRO A 12 -16.46 3.20 -10.72
CA PRO A 12 -15.66 4.42 -10.74
C PRO A 12 -15.22 4.87 -9.34
N ARG A 13 -15.98 4.52 -8.30
CA ARG A 13 -15.63 4.80 -6.90
C ARG A 13 -14.36 4.06 -6.45
N LEU A 14 -14.05 2.94 -7.09
CA LEU A 14 -12.91 2.08 -6.79
C LEU A 14 -11.87 2.17 -7.92
N SER A 15 -11.77 3.33 -8.57
CA SER A 15 -10.80 3.53 -9.63
C SER A 15 -9.37 3.41 -9.11
N VAL A 16 -8.53 2.69 -9.86
CA VAL A 16 -7.10 2.53 -9.55
C VAL A 16 -6.41 3.88 -9.37
N SER A 17 -6.70 4.84 -10.25
CA SER A 17 -6.14 6.19 -10.16
C SER A 17 -6.52 6.85 -8.83
N GLY A 18 -7.74 6.62 -8.32
CA GLY A 18 -8.15 7.09 -7.01
C GLY A 18 -7.27 6.53 -5.89
N PHE A 19 -7.06 5.21 -5.85
CA PHE A 19 -6.20 4.57 -4.84
C PHE A 19 -4.76 5.07 -4.87
N VAL A 20 -4.16 5.15 -6.06
CA VAL A 20 -2.77 5.60 -6.22
C VAL A 20 -2.62 7.06 -5.77
N THR A 21 -3.54 7.93 -6.21
CA THR A 21 -3.52 9.35 -5.87
C THR A 21 -3.69 9.55 -4.37
N ASP A 22 -4.71 8.90 -3.78
CA ASP A 22 -4.98 8.96 -2.36
C ASP A 22 -3.78 8.54 -1.51
N TYR A 23 -3.16 7.40 -1.86
CA TYR A 23 -2.02 6.91 -1.11
C TYR A 23 -0.82 7.85 -1.20
N ILE A 24 -0.54 8.41 -2.37
CA ILE A 24 0.56 9.38 -2.53
C ILE A 24 0.30 10.63 -1.69
N ILE A 25 -0.91 11.19 -1.71
CA ILE A 25 -1.28 12.34 -0.87
C ILE A 25 -1.04 12.00 0.60
N TRP A 26 -1.62 10.89 1.07
CA TRP A 26 -1.51 10.47 2.46
C TRP A 26 -0.05 10.25 2.86
N ARG A 27 0.74 9.61 2.00
CA ARG A 27 2.15 9.31 2.27
C ARG A 27 3.02 10.57 2.29
N LEU A 28 2.75 11.55 1.43
CA LEU A 28 3.42 12.87 1.46
C LEU A 28 3.09 13.64 2.75
N ALA A 29 1.83 13.59 3.19
CA ALA A 29 1.37 14.27 4.39
C ALA A 29 2.05 13.76 5.67
N ILE A 30 2.45 12.49 5.73
CA ILE A 30 3.27 11.94 6.84
C ILE A 30 4.60 12.69 6.99
N ASP A 31 5.17 13.16 5.89
CA ASP A 31 6.42 13.92 5.85
C ASP A 31 6.17 15.44 5.84
N GLU A 32 4.95 15.88 6.20
CA GLU A 32 4.51 17.29 6.19
C GLU A 32 4.64 17.97 4.81
N ILE A 33 4.56 17.17 3.74
CA ILE A 33 4.63 17.67 2.36
C ILE A 33 3.22 17.73 1.77
N GLU A 34 2.82 18.91 1.32
CA GLU A 34 1.55 19.13 0.63
C GLU A 34 1.73 19.11 -0.90
N TRP A 35 0.94 18.29 -1.60
CA TRP A 35 0.94 18.25 -3.06
C TRP A 35 -0.13 19.17 -3.65
N LEU A 36 0.22 20.44 -3.84
CA LEU A 36 -0.71 21.48 -4.33
C LEU A 36 -1.23 21.24 -5.75
N GLY A 37 -0.48 20.51 -6.57
CA GLY A 37 -0.83 20.21 -7.98
C GLY A 37 -1.61 18.91 -8.17
N VAL A 38 -2.14 18.33 -7.09
CA VAL A 38 -2.78 17.02 -7.15
C VAL A 38 -4.05 17.04 -8.03
N PRO A 39 -4.27 16.02 -8.88
CA PRO A 39 -5.50 15.93 -9.67
C PRO A 39 -6.75 15.82 -8.80
N THR A 40 -7.87 16.38 -9.26
CA THR A 40 -9.16 16.23 -8.59
C THR A 40 -9.56 14.76 -8.56
N MET A 41 -9.82 14.24 -7.35
CA MET A 41 -10.35 12.89 -7.18
C MET A 41 -11.88 12.89 -7.28
N ILE A 42 -12.43 11.88 -7.96
CA ILE A 42 -13.88 11.71 -8.15
C ILE A 42 -14.55 11.16 -6.88
N THR A 43 -13.77 10.70 -5.91
CA THR A 43 -14.22 9.81 -4.83
C THR A 43 -13.82 10.35 -3.47
N ASP A 44 -14.78 10.43 -2.57
CA ASP A 44 -14.50 10.58 -1.14
C ASP A 44 -13.74 9.34 -0.65
N THR A 45 -12.75 9.54 0.22
CA THR A 45 -11.89 8.47 0.75
C THR A 45 -12.72 7.47 1.55
N GLY A 46 -12.98 6.30 0.95
CA GLY A 46 -13.74 5.21 1.55
C GLY A 46 -12.91 4.23 2.38
N VAL A 47 -13.57 3.24 2.98
CA VAL A 47 -12.92 2.21 3.82
C VAL A 47 -11.87 1.40 3.05
N GLU A 48 -12.02 1.30 1.73
CA GLU A 48 -11.05 0.64 0.86
C GLU A 48 -9.73 1.40 0.80
N HIS A 49 -9.79 2.74 0.75
CA HIS A 49 -8.61 3.60 0.75
C HIS A 49 -7.84 3.49 2.08
N ASP A 50 -8.56 3.49 3.20
CA ASP A 50 -7.96 3.26 4.51
C ASP A 50 -7.28 1.88 4.61
N GLY A 51 -7.92 0.85 4.05
CA GLY A 51 -7.35 -0.49 3.94
C GLY A 51 -6.05 -0.49 3.12
N MET A 52 -6.03 0.22 2.00
CA MET A 52 -4.85 0.38 1.14
C MET A 52 -3.71 1.11 1.86
N ARG A 53 -4.00 2.25 2.50
CA ARG A 53 -3.01 3.02 3.27
C ARG A 53 -2.36 2.15 4.34
N LYS A 54 -3.18 1.43 5.12
CA LYS A 54 -2.70 0.60 6.23
C LYS A 54 -1.80 -0.53 5.76
N ILE A 55 -2.19 -1.24 4.70
CA ILE A 55 -1.39 -2.37 4.22
C ILE A 55 -0.10 -1.91 3.54
N CYS A 56 -0.13 -0.78 2.83
CA CYS A 56 1.08 -0.22 2.24
C CYS A 56 2.04 0.29 3.33
N GLU A 57 1.55 1.00 4.35
CA GLU A 57 2.35 1.40 5.53
C GLU A 57 3.06 0.21 6.16
N MET A 58 2.33 -0.89 6.42
CA MET A 58 2.91 -2.12 6.96
C MET A 58 4.01 -2.68 6.06
N THR A 59 3.80 -2.60 4.75
CA THR A 59 4.74 -3.11 3.75
C THR A 59 6.01 -2.26 3.68
N GLU A 60 5.89 -0.93 3.74
CA GLU A 60 7.05 -0.03 3.81
C GLU A 60 7.91 -0.35 5.05
N VAL A 61 7.28 -0.52 6.21
CA VAL A 61 7.98 -0.86 7.46
C VAL A 61 8.73 -2.18 7.35
N GLN A 62 8.09 -3.22 6.78
CA GLN A 62 8.74 -4.52 6.58
C GLN A 62 9.92 -4.46 5.60
N SER A 63 9.84 -3.58 4.60
CA SER A 63 10.91 -3.38 3.62
C SER A 63 12.10 -2.55 4.14
N ALA A 64 12.04 -2.05 5.38
CA ALA A 64 13.07 -1.23 6.02
C ALA A 64 13.60 -0.05 5.18
N GLY A 65 12.80 0.45 4.21
CA GLY A 65 13.21 1.53 3.31
C GLY A 65 14.21 1.13 2.21
N GLU A 66 14.47 -0.17 2.01
CA GLU A 66 15.37 -0.67 0.95
C GLU A 66 14.96 -0.18 -0.45
N TRP A 67 13.66 0.07 -0.63
CA TRP A 67 13.06 0.54 -1.86
C TRP A 67 13.52 1.94 -2.31
N CYS A 68 13.99 2.77 -1.37
CA CYS A 68 14.55 4.08 -1.70
C CYS A 68 15.74 3.96 -2.65
N ASN A 69 16.49 2.85 -2.61
CA ASN A 69 17.66 2.62 -3.46
C ASN A 69 17.32 2.00 -4.82
N ILE A 70 16.10 1.51 -5.02
CA ILE A 70 15.68 0.90 -6.29
C ILE A 70 15.27 2.01 -7.26
N ALA A 71 15.84 2.00 -8.46
CA ALA A 71 15.43 2.93 -9.51
C ALA A 71 14.00 2.61 -9.98
N PHE A 72 13.18 3.64 -10.21
CA PHE A 72 11.79 3.48 -10.66
C PHE A 72 11.69 2.64 -11.94
N SER A 73 12.62 2.85 -12.88
CA SER A 73 12.72 2.11 -14.13
C SER A 73 13.05 0.63 -13.98
N LEU A 74 13.57 0.19 -12.83
CA LEU A 74 13.92 -1.20 -12.57
C LEU A 74 12.81 -1.94 -11.82
N PHE A 75 11.88 -1.24 -11.19
CA PHE A 75 10.88 -1.88 -10.33
C PHE A 75 9.76 -2.56 -11.13
N PHE A 76 9.09 -1.79 -12.00
CA PHE A 76 7.92 -2.26 -12.73
C PHE A 76 8.20 -3.31 -13.82
N PRO A 77 9.31 -3.27 -14.57
CA PRO A 77 9.59 -4.31 -15.56
C PRO A 77 9.84 -5.70 -14.96
N ASN A 78 10.19 -5.78 -13.68
CA ASN A 78 10.38 -7.04 -12.96
C ASN A 78 9.10 -7.56 -12.30
N LEU A 79 8.02 -6.78 -12.32
CA LEU A 79 6.70 -7.21 -11.93
C LEU A 79 5.97 -7.71 -13.19
N HIS A 80 5.29 -8.85 -13.12
CA HIS A 80 4.54 -9.38 -14.26
C HIS A 80 3.16 -8.71 -14.31
N PRO A 81 2.92 -7.72 -15.20
CA PRO A 81 1.63 -7.04 -15.25
C PRO A 81 0.48 -7.99 -15.61
N SER A 82 0.76 -9.09 -16.31
CA SER A 82 -0.23 -10.12 -16.65
C SER A 82 -0.76 -10.88 -15.43
N GLU A 83 -0.16 -10.71 -14.26
CA GLU A 83 -0.51 -11.42 -13.02
C GLU A 83 -0.64 -10.43 -11.87
N MET A 84 -1.57 -9.48 -11.96
CA MET A 84 -1.79 -8.49 -10.88
C MET A 84 -2.38 -9.12 -9.62
N GLU A 85 -1.56 -9.77 -8.79
CA GLU A 85 -1.96 -10.21 -7.45
C GLU A 85 -2.09 -9.02 -6.47
N TYR A 86 -2.82 -9.21 -5.37
CA TYR A 86 -2.89 -8.21 -4.29
C TYR A 86 -1.51 -7.80 -3.76
N SER A 87 -0.55 -8.72 -3.68
CA SER A 87 0.83 -8.45 -3.28
C SER A 87 1.51 -7.44 -4.21
N TYR A 88 1.43 -7.65 -5.52
CA TYR A 88 2.00 -6.76 -6.52
C TYR A 88 1.30 -5.40 -6.58
N LEU A 89 -0.02 -5.39 -6.41
CA LEU A 89 -0.79 -4.15 -6.26
C LEU A 89 -0.26 -3.31 -5.09
N ILE A 90 -0.11 -3.93 -3.92
CA ILE A 90 0.38 -3.27 -2.69
C ILE A 90 1.81 -2.76 -2.92
N PHE A 91 2.69 -3.60 -3.45
CA PHE A 91 4.08 -3.22 -3.73
C PHE A 91 4.17 -2.06 -4.71
N ALA A 92 3.38 -2.06 -5.79
CA ALA A 92 3.36 -0.97 -6.76
C ALA A 92 2.95 0.37 -6.13
N ILE A 93 1.85 0.38 -5.36
CA ILE A 93 1.32 1.60 -4.73
C ILE A 93 2.28 2.11 -3.65
N SER A 94 2.76 1.20 -2.80
CA SER A 94 3.66 1.53 -1.71
C SER A 94 5.01 2.05 -2.23
N PHE A 95 5.58 1.42 -3.26
CA PHE A 95 6.79 1.91 -3.93
C PHE A 95 6.58 3.30 -4.56
N ALA A 96 5.43 3.54 -5.21
CA ALA A 96 5.10 4.83 -5.79
C ALA A 96 5.00 5.93 -4.73
N GLY A 97 4.42 5.64 -3.55
CA GLY A 97 4.39 6.55 -2.40
C GLY A 97 5.80 6.95 -1.95
N ALA A 98 6.66 5.97 -1.66
CA ALA A 98 8.05 6.19 -1.26
C ALA A 98 8.83 7.03 -2.30
N LYS A 99 8.70 6.71 -3.59
CA LYS A 99 9.36 7.47 -4.67
C LYS A 99 8.79 8.88 -4.83
N SER A 100 7.49 9.06 -4.61
CA SER A 100 6.86 10.38 -4.66
C SER A 100 7.40 11.29 -3.55
N VAL A 101 7.57 10.77 -2.33
CA VAL A 101 8.22 11.52 -1.23
C VAL A 101 9.65 11.92 -1.61
N GLU A 102 10.43 10.98 -2.18
CA GLU A 102 11.80 11.25 -2.61
C GLU A 102 11.88 12.39 -3.65
N GLN A 103 10.99 12.39 -4.64
CA GLN A 103 10.96 13.44 -5.67
C GLN A 103 10.39 14.76 -5.12
N ALA A 104 9.36 14.72 -4.29
CA ALA A 104 8.76 15.91 -3.70
C ALA A 104 9.76 16.66 -2.81
N LYS A 105 10.57 15.96 -2.02
CA LYS A 105 11.69 16.55 -1.24
C LYS A 105 12.72 17.27 -2.11
N LYS A 106 12.81 16.92 -3.39
CA LYS A 106 13.68 17.55 -4.41
C LYS A 106 12.97 18.66 -5.19
N GLY A 107 11.71 18.98 -4.87
CA GLY A 107 10.88 19.93 -5.60
C GLY A 107 10.43 19.44 -6.99
N LYS A 108 10.55 18.13 -7.26
CA LYS A 108 10.33 17.50 -8.57
C LYS A 108 8.89 17.04 -8.76
N TRP A 109 7.96 18.00 -8.81
CA TRP A 109 6.52 17.72 -8.87
C TRP A 109 6.04 17.11 -10.18
N ILE A 110 6.72 17.39 -11.29
CA ILE A 110 6.44 16.75 -12.57
C ILE A 110 6.69 15.23 -12.43
N GLU A 111 7.81 14.85 -11.82
CA GLU A 111 8.15 13.46 -11.58
C GLU A 111 7.16 12.76 -10.64
N VAL A 112 6.65 13.44 -9.61
CA VAL A 112 5.57 12.92 -8.75
C VAL A 112 4.31 12.60 -9.57
N GLU A 113 3.91 13.49 -10.48
CA GLU A 113 2.77 13.26 -11.36
C GLU A 113 3.02 12.11 -12.36
N TRP A 114 4.23 12.01 -12.90
CA TRP A 114 4.63 10.89 -13.76
C TRP A 114 4.59 9.55 -13.00
N ILE A 115 5.07 9.50 -11.75
CA ILE A 115 5.00 8.32 -10.89
C ILE A 115 3.53 7.91 -10.68
N ARG A 116 2.67 8.86 -10.32
CA ARG A 116 1.23 8.63 -10.09
C ARG A 116 0.56 8.08 -11.35
N SER A 117 0.77 8.75 -12.48
CA SER A 117 0.16 8.36 -13.76
C SER A 117 0.64 7.00 -14.23
N TYR A 118 1.96 6.76 -14.25
CA TYR A 118 2.53 5.49 -14.68
C TYR A 118 2.04 4.32 -13.82
N THR A 119 2.09 4.47 -12.49
CA THR A 119 1.66 3.43 -11.55
C THR A 119 0.18 3.10 -11.73
N SER A 120 -0.66 4.13 -11.95
CA SER A 120 -2.09 3.93 -12.20
C SER A 120 -2.34 3.13 -13.46
N HIS A 121 -1.66 3.45 -14.56
CA HIS A 121 -1.81 2.72 -15.83
C HIS A 121 -1.28 1.30 -15.73
N TYR A 122 -0.13 1.10 -15.08
CA TYR A 122 0.46 -0.21 -14.85
C TYR A 122 -0.51 -1.14 -14.10
N ILE A 123 -1.04 -0.66 -12.96
CA ILE A 123 -1.98 -1.44 -12.15
C ILE A 123 -3.27 -1.69 -12.92
N TYR A 124 -3.84 -0.65 -13.55
CA TYR A 124 -5.06 -0.78 -14.33
C TYR A 124 -4.93 -1.84 -15.43
N ALA A 125 -3.86 -1.81 -16.21
CA ALA A 125 -3.60 -2.78 -17.26
C ALA A 125 -3.53 -4.21 -16.69
N GLY A 126 -2.86 -4.40 -15.54
CA GLY A 126 -2.75 -5.71 -14.93
C GLY A 126 -4.05 -6.24 -14.35
N ILE A 127 -4.85 -5.39 -13.70
CA ILE A 127 -6.20 -5.76 -13.22
C ILE A 127 -7.06 -6.24 -14.41
N ARG A 128 -7.07 -5.47 -15.50
CA ARG A 128 -7.85 -5.81 -16.71
C ARG A 128 -7.36 -7.09 -17.38
N ALA A 129 -6.09 -7.43 -17.23
CA ALA A 129 -5.52 -8.65 -17.80
C ALA A 129 -5.78 -9.90 -16.95
N SER A 130 -5.88 -9.78 -15.62
CA SER A 130 -5.79 -10.96 -14.74
C SER A 130 -6.92 -11.14 -13.73
N TRP A 131 -7.59 -10.08 -13.25
CA TRP A 131 -8.48 -10.18 -12.09
C TRP A 131 -9.73 -11.03 -12.36
N GLU A 132 -10.27 -10.94 -13.57
CA GLU A 132 -11.40 -11.77 -13.98
C GLU A 132 -11.04 -13.27 -13.95
N THR A 133 -9.92 -13.65 -14.57
CA THR A 133 -9.49 -15.06 -14.64
C THR A 133 -8.98 -15.61 -13.31
N THR A 134 -8.48 -14.73 -12.42
CA THR A 134 -7.96 -15.10 -11.10
C THR A 134 -9.01 -14.95 -9.99
N ASN A 135 -10.24 -14.53 -10.32
CA ASN A 135 -11.33 -14.29 -9.37
C ASN A 135 -10.91 -13.34 -8.21
N GLN A 136 -10.07 -12.37 -8.51
CA GLN A 136 -9.71 -11.29 -7.58
C GLN A 136 -10.78 -10.20 -7.60
N SER A 137 -10.85 -9.35 -6.58
CA SER A 137 -11.80 -8.24 -6.48
C SER A 137 -11.35 -7.24 -5.41
N TRP A 138 -11.89 -6.03 -5.39
CA TRP A 138 -11.66 -5.10 -4.28
C TRP A 138 -12.26 -5.61 -2.96
N ALA A 139 -13.42 -6.26 -3.01
CA ALA A 139 -13.99 -6.93 -1.83
C ALA A 139 -13.07 -8.05 -1.32
N GLY A 140 -12.46 -8.82 -2.22
CA GLY A 140 -11.45 -9.83 -1.91
C GLY A 140 -10.18 -9.23 -1.31
N PHE A 141 -9.69 -8.12 -1.89
CA PHE A 141 -8.59 -7.33 -1.36
C PHE A 141 -8.87 -6.87 0.07
N MET A 142 -10.06 -6.37 0.36
CA MET A 142 -10.41 -5.95 1.73
C MET A 142 -10.42 -7.10 2.73
N ARG A 143 -10.77 -8.32 2.30
CA ARG A 143 -10.62 -9.52 3.15
C ARG A 143 -9.15 -9.83 3.37
N TYR A 144 -8.32 -9.74 2.32
CA TYR A 144 -6.88 -9.91 2.41
C TYR A 144 -6.24 -8.93 3.41
N CYS A 145 -6.54 -7.63 3.30
CA CYS A 145 -6.03 -6.61 4.21
C CYS A 145 -6.39 -6.91 5.67
N ARG A 146 -7.65 -7.26 5.95
CA ARG A 146 -8.08 -7.62 7.31
C ARG A 146 -7.28 -8.80 7.86
N LEU A 147 -7.08 -9.85 7.06
CA LEU A 147 -6.31 -11.02 7.49
C LEU A 147 -4.84 -10.67 7.74
N ALA A 148 -4.22 -9.86 6.88
CA ALA A 148 -2.83 -9.43 7.05
C ALA A 148 -2.63 -8.59 8.32
N VAL A 149 -3.54 -7.65 8.59
CA VAL A 149 -3.53 -6.84 9.82
C VAL A 149 -3.71 -7.72 11.06
N CYS A 150 -4.66 -8.66 11.05
CA CYS A 150 -4.86 -9.58 12.16
C CYS A 150 -3.62 -10.44 12.45
N ARG A 151 -2.92 -10.92 11.41
CA ARG A 151 -1.69 -11.71 11.59
C ARG A 151 -0.60 -10.89 12.27
N LEU A 152 -0.37 -9.64 11.84
CA LEU A 152 0.64 -8.79 12.50
C LEU A 152 0.28 -8.45 13.94
N ALA A 153 -1.00 -8.18 14.22
CA ALA A 153 -1.45 -7.91 15.59
C ALA A 153 -1.21 -9.13 16.50
N PHE A 154 -1.48 -10.34 16.00
CA PHE A 154 -1.21 -11.58 16.71
C PHE A 154 0.29 -11.76 17.00
N HIS A 155 1.15 -11.61 16.00
CA HIS A 155 2.60 -11.71 16.17
C HIS A 155 3.15 -10.66 17.16
N ALA A 156 2.74 -9.40 17.05
CA ALA A 156 3.17 -8.34 17.96
C ALA A 156 2.72 -8.59 19.41
N THR A 157 1.59 -9.26 19.62
CA THR A 157 1.12 -9.64 20.96
C THR A 157 1.97 -10.78 21.52
N SER A 158 2.26 -11.80 20.71
CA SER A 158 3.10 -12.94 21.11
C SER A 158 4.54 -12.53 21.45
N GLU A 159 5.13 -11.57 20.72
CA GLU A 159 6.48 -11.07 21.01
C GLU A 159 6.53 -10.28 22.33
N ARG A 160 5.50 -9.49 22.63
CA ARG A 160 5.40 -8.75 23.90
C ARG A 160 5.25 -9.68 25.10
N GLU A 161 4.49 -10.75 24.95
CA GLU A 161 4.33 -11.78 25.98
C GLU A 161 5.68 -12.49 26.25
N ASN A 162 6.39 -12.91 25.20
CA ASN A 162 7.72 -13.53 25.32
C ASN A 162 8.74 -12.60 26.02
N ILE A 163 8.80 -11.32 25.62
CA ILE A 163 9.72 -10.35 26.24
C ILE A 163 9.36 -10.12 27.73
N SER A 164 8.06 -10.07 28.06
CA SER A 164 7.61 -9.94 29.44
C SER A 164 7.98 -11.15 30.30
N GLU A 165 7.90 -12.37 29.75
CA GLU A 165 8.27 -13.60 30.45
C GLU A 165 9.78 -13.70 30.68
N GLU A 166 10.58 -13.35 29.68
CA GLU A 166 12.05 -13.28 29.80
C GLU A 166 12.49 -12.24 30.84
N ALA A 167 11.90 -11.05 30.83
CA ALA A 167 12.17 -10.01 31.82
C ALA A 167 11.79 -10.45 33.25
N ALA A 168 10.66 -11.14 33.41
CA ALA A 168 10.24 -11.69 34.69
C ALA A 168 11.16 -12.82 35.17
N HIS A 169 11.67 -13.65 34.26
CA HIS A 169 12.65 -14.69 34.58
C HIS A 169 14.00 -14.10 35.00
N ALA A 170 14.52 -13.10 34.26
CA ALA A 170 15.78 -12.42 34.60
C ALA A 170 15.73 -11.74 35.98
N ASN A 171 14.60 -11.09 36.32
CA ASN A 171 14.43 -10.43 37.62
C ASN A 171 14.40 -11.42 38.79
N ARG A 172 13.83 -12.62 38.59
CA ARG A 172 13.85 -13.69 39.61
C ARG A 172 15.26 -14.22 39.88
N HIS A 173 16.09 -14.35 38.84
CA HIS A 173 17.51 -14.72 39.02
C HIS A 173 18.31 -13.64 39.74
N ALA A 174 18.05 -12.36 39.46
CA ALA A 174 18.71 -11.24 40.12
C ALA A 174 18.34 -11.10 41.61
N GLN A 175 17.15 -11.56 42.03
CA GLN A 175 16.70 -11.52 43.43
C GLN A 175 17.21 -12.69 44.28
N LEU A 176 17.77 -13.72 43.66
CA LEU A 176 18.32 -14.91 44.32
C LEU A 176 19.86 -14.90 44.44
N ALA A 177 20.51 -13.86 43.92
CA ALA A 177 21.95 -13.58 44.04
C ALA A 177 22.22 -12.55 45.14
#